data_AF-A0A948HKD4-F1
#
_entry.id   AF-A0A948HKD4-F1
#
_cell.length_a   1.000
_cell.length_b   1.000
_cell.length_c   1.000
_cell.angle_alpha   90.00
_cell.angle_beta   90.00
_cell.angle_gamma   90.00
#
_symmetry.space_group_name_H-M   'P 1'
#
loop_
_entity.id
_entity.type
_entity.pdbx_description
1 polymer ?
#
loop_
_entity_poly.entity_id
_entity_poly.type
_entity_poly.pdbx_seq_one_letter_code
_entity_poly.pdbx_strand_id
1 'polypeptide(L)'
;MLWLSPRVLYADPWRFTQKLLEMPWPGNVLVSDNGHREILPNLVRYAELEWLHGNQWLQIGTGVALALATAGLLARIIRADALAPPVRAAAALVAALSIFWLGSQRALTHANESVHAYLITAALMAGVALLLRGDRRGAVVAAVCGVAATFSFGSGVAVFVGLAAVMMVRRAPWSHWVPWTAALLVAVGLHLGMGRTGMPTQMALAPLPQLDVLLRWLASPFIYLAWPALDPAAAQQLPFAPVRGAVQSVASAYEALFGPVLTSRWPHLLIGASGLTALFGMTWRTWQRGRSAGAGESVGLAMAWFGLAVGALVALSRWSYFADYPTQVAATRYVPWSWLFWSGLVLWTIVRVGLRHPGRVAWAALLLALVAVPSTAWMAYLGAGMQRVANMTATAAAAGVVDPDQTHGESVPGEVLAALPSLRAHGASVFAWPEARYLEGAPTAAPGVVVPVGDVSLVAVRNTLGGSAWRIQFSAQSRAPRLVLQCGGRPVGLAMPLAGRWVGWATGELDASCLEALQLR
;
A
#
# COMPACT_ATOMS: atom_id res chain seq x y z
N MET A 1 -1.26 10.17 2.50
CA MET A 1 -1.73 9.79 1.16
C MET A 1 -1.39 10.89 0.15
N LEU A 2 -2.20 11.96 0.02
CA LEU A 2 -2.03 13.03 -1.00
C LEU A 2 -0.61 13.62 -1.13
N TRP A 3 0.09 13.84 -0.03
CA TRP A 3 1.43 14.43 -0.05
C TRP A 3 2.53 13.43 -0.43
N LEU A 4 2.44 12.19 0.07
CA LEU A 4 3.49 11.17 -0.03
C LEU A 4 3.37 10.29 -1.27
N SER A 5 2.19 10.21 -1.89
CA SER A 5 1.99 9.40 -3.09
C SER A 5 2.77 9.95 -4.29
N PRO A 6 3.50 9.11 -5.03
CA PRO A 6 4.04 9.49 -6.34
C PRO A 6 2.91 9.86 -7.30
N ARG A 7 3.11 10.95 -8.06
CA ARG A 7 2.20 11.38 -9.15
C ARG A 7 2.69 10.89 -10.51
N VAL A 8 3.44 9.79 -10.48
CA VAL A 8 4.12 9.15 -11.59
C VAL A 8 4.11 7.64 -11.32
N LEU A 9 4.37 6.83 -12.33
CA LEU A 9 4.46 5.38 -12.18
C LEU A 9 5.65 5.00 -11.29
N TYR A 10 5.42 4.03 -10.40
CA TYR A 10 6.43 3.50 -9.48
C TYR A 10 6.12 2.04 -9.17
N ALA A 11 7.12 1.14 -9.26
CA ALA A 11 6.96 -0.30 -9.11
C ALA A 11 6.02 -0.91 -10.20
N ASP A 12 5.19 -1.89 -9.82
CA ASP A 12 4.27 -2.60 -10.71
C ASP A 12 3.41 -1.72 -11.66
N PRO A 13 2.98 -0.49 -11.30
CA PRO A 13 2.32 0.44 -12.20
C PRO A 13 2.95 0.63 -13.60
N TRP A 14 4.27 0.48 -13.77
CA TRP A 14 4.89 0.48 -15.09
C TRP A 14 4.33 -0.65 -15.96
N ARG A 15 4.39 -1.88 -15.44
CA ARG A 15 3.90 -3.10 -16.08
C ARG A 15 2.37 -3.14 -16.21
N PHE A 16 1.64 -2.66 -15.21
CA PHE A 16 0.18 -2.59 -15.28
C PHE A 16 -0.30 -1.64 -16.38
N THR A 17 0.33 -0.47 -16.47
CA THR A 17 -0.03 0.51 -17.49
C THR A 17 0.28 0.00 -18.88
N GLN A 18 1.43 -0.64 -19.06
CA GLN A 18 1.78 -1.29 -20.32
C GLN A 18 0.70 -2.28 -20.77
N LYS A 19 0.29 -3.21 -19.88
CA LYS A 19 -0.75 -4.19 -20.19
C LYS A 19 -2.10 -3.55 -20.54
N LEU A 20 -2.47 -2.48 -19.84
CA LEU A 20 -3.73 -1.77 -20.08
C LEU A 20 -3.77 -1.12 -21.46
N LEU A 21 -2.62 -0.65 -21.96
CA LEU A 21 -2.47 -0.04 -23.28
C LEU A 21 -2.35 -1.07 -24.41
N GLU A 22 -1.72 -2.22 -24.15
CA GLU A 22 -1.44 -3.24 -25.18
C GLU A 22 -2.58 -4.25 -25.39
N MET A 23 -3.41 -4.50 -24.37
CA MET A 23 -4.50 -5.45 -24.47
C MET A 23 -5.81 -4.79 -24.93
N PRO A 24 -6.65 -5.47 -25.73
CA PRO A 24 -7.95 -4.93 -26.12
C PRO A 24 -8.94 -4.93 -24.95
N TRP A 25 -9.85 -3.97 -24.94
CA TRP A 25 -11.00 -3.94 -24.03
C TRP A 25 -12.01 -5.05 -24.36
N PRO A 26 -12.64 -5.73 -23.37
CA PRO A 26 -12.45 -5.60 -21.92
C PRO A 26 -11.35 -6.51 -21.34
N GLY A 27 -10.59 -7.21 -22.19
CA GLY A 27 -9.54 -8.14 -21.75
C GLY A 27 -8.48 -7.47 -20.89
N ASN A 28 -8.13 -6.22 -21.21
CA ASN A 28 -7.17 -5.41 -20.47
C ASN A 28 -7.53 -5.18 -18.99
N VAL A 29 -8.82 -5.11 -18.64
CA VAL A 29 -9.26 -4.96 -17.23
C VAL A 29 -9.62 -6.28 -16.55
N LEU A 30 -9.93 -7.32 -17.33
CA LEU A 30 -10.26 -8.65 -16.82
C LEU A 30 -9.03 -9.54 -16.59
N VAL A 31 -7.87 -9.15 -17.11
CA VAL A 31 -6.63 -9.92 -17.04
C VAL A 31 -6.16 -10.13 -15.60
N SER A 32 -5.65 -11.33 -15.34
CA SER A 32 -4.99 -11.66 -14.08
C SER A 32 -3.54 -11.17 -14.11
N ASP A 33 -3.12 -10.52 -13.04
CA ASP A 33 -1.75 -10.10 -12.84
C ASP A 33 -1.18 -10.61 -11.52
N ASN A 34 -0.03 -11.30 -11.57
CA ASN A 34 0.57 -11.99 -10.42
C ASN A 34 -0.43 -12.91 -9.68
N GLY A 35 -1.40 -13.48 -10.42
CA GLY A 35 -2.48 -14.30 -9.85
C GLY A 35 -3.69 -13.54 -9.33
N HIS A 36 -3.64 -12.22 -9.34
CA HIS A 36 -4.70 -11.38 -8.82
C HIS A 36 -5.55 -10.84 -9.97
N ARG A 37 -6.87 -10.98 -9.82
CA ARG A 37 -7.86 -10.37 -10.72
C ARG A 37 -8.34 -9.08 -10.08
N GLU A 38 -7.59 -8.03 -10.31
CA GLU A 38 -7.85 -6.71 -9.77
C GLU A 38 -8.85 -5.95 -10.66
N ILE A 39 -10.01 -6.55 -10.97
CA ILE A 39 -10.97 -6.00 -11.94
C ILE A 39 -11.40 -4.59 -11.56
N LEU A 40 -11.81 -4.37 -10.31
CA LEU A 40 -12.27 -3.04 -9.87
C LEU A 40 -11.12 -2.01 -9.86
N PRO A 41 -9.93 -2.30 -9.30
CA PRO A 41 -8.77 -1.43 -9.45
C PRO A 41 -8.33 -1.20 -10.91
N ASN A 42 -8.41 -2.21 -11.77
CA ASN A 42 -8.09 -2.10 -13.19
C ASN A 42 -9.04 -1.13 -13.89
N LEU A 43 -10.33 -1.11 -13.55
CA LEU A 43 -11.27 -0.11 -14.07
C LEU A 43 -10.86 1.32 -13.67
N VAL A 44 -10.41 1.51 -12.43
CA VAL A 44 -9.90 2.82 -11.97
C VAL A 44 -8.61 3.21 -12.71
N ARG A 45 -7.69 2.25 -12.92
CA ARG A 45 -6.47 2.49 -13.70
C ARG A 45 -6.76 2.79 -15.17
N TYR A 46 -7.73 2.09 -15.76
CA TYR A 46 -8.15 2.33 -17.12
C TYR A 46 -8.76 3.73 -17.27
N ALA A 47 -9.66 4.12 -16.37
CA ALA A 47 -10.21 5.48 -16.33
C ALA A 47 -9.12 6.55 -16.09
N GLU A 48 -8.11 6.27 -15.28
CA GLU A 48 -6.95 7.16 -15.11
C GLU A 48 -6.19 7.38 -16.42
N LEU A 49 -5.99 6.31 -17.20
CA LEU A 49 -5.28 6.39 -18.47
C LEU A 49 -6.08 7.18 -19.51
N GLU A 50 -7.38 6.90 -19.62
CA GLU A 50 -8.26 7.53 -20.60
C GLU A 50 -8.52 9.01 -20.28
N TRP A 51 -8.73 9.37 -19.01
CA TRP A 51 -9.17 10.73 -18.65
C TRP A 51 -8.08 11.63 -18.12
N LEU A 52 -7.06 11.06 -17.48
CA LEU A 52 -6.01 11.81 -16.77
C LEU A 52 -4.60 11.42 -17.24
N HIS A 53 -4.50 10.73 -18.38
CA HIS A 53 -3.26 10.33 -19.01
C HIS A 53 -2.30 9.59 -18.06
N GLY A 54 -2.80 8.80 -17.10
CA GLY A 54 -1.95 7.99 -16.23
C GLY A 54 -1.21 8.73 -15.11
N ASN A 55 -1.63 9.96 -14.75
CA ASN A 55 -0.94 10.82 -13.78
C ASN A 55 -1.11 10.43 -12.28
N GLN A 56 -1.76 9.28 -12.02
CA GLN A 56 -2.01 8.68 -10.69
C GLN A 56 -3.03 9.43 -9.79
N TRP A 57 -3.59 10.57 -10.20
CA TRP A 57 -4.51 11.34 -9.34
C TRP A 57 -5.84 10.65 -9.09
N LEU A 58 -6.48 10.03 -10.10
CA LEU A 58 -7.75 9.34 -9.89
C LEU A 58 -7.58 8.16 -8.93
N GLN A 59 -6.50 7.41 -9.05
CA GLN A 59 -6.20 6.31 -8.14
C GLN A 59 -5.94 6.80 -6.71
N ILE A 60 -5.12 7.85 -6.54
CA ILE A 60 -4.86 8.45 -5.22
C ILE A 60 -6.16 8.94 -4.58
N GLY A 61 -6.97 9.70 -5.34
CA GLY A 61 -8.25 10.24 -4.87
C GLY A 61 -9.24 9.13 -4.49
N THR A 62 -9.32 8.09 -5.31
CA THR A 62 -10.16 6.91 -5.04
C THR A 62 -9.70 6.19 -3.77
N GLY A 63 -8.40 5.94 -3.61
CA GLY A 63 -7.84 5.34 -2.40
C GLY A 63 -8.13 6.17 -1.15
N VAL A 64 -8.01 7.50 -1.21
CA VAL A 64 -8.37 8.41 -0.10
C VAL A 64 -9.85 8.31 0.23
N ALA A 65 -10.73 8.35 -0.77
CA ALA A 65 -12.17 8.25 -0.57
C ALA A 65 -12.56 6.92 0.08
N LEU A 66 -11.97 5.82 -0.38
CA LEU A 66 -12.20 4.48 0.18
C LEU A 66 -11.68 4.37 1.62
N ALA A 67 -10.49 4.90 1.93
CA ALA A 67 -9.95 4.89 3.29
C ALA A 67 -10.83 5.70 4.26
N LEU A 68 -11.30 6.88 3.84
CA LEU A 68 -12.24 7.70 4.60
C LEU A 68 -13.60 7.01 4.76
N ALA A 69 -14.10 6.34 3.72
CA ALA A 69 -15.32 5.57 3.79
C ALA A 69 -15.21 4.41 4.80
N THR A 70 -14.10 3.67 4.80
CA THR A 70 -13.82 2.61 5.78
C THR A 70 -13.82 3.16 7.21
N ALA A 71 -13.10 4.24 7.47
CA ALA A 71 -13.06 4.88 8.80
C ALA A 71 -14.44 5.43 9.21
N GLY A 72 -15.18 6.03 8.28
CA GLY A 72 -16.54 6.54 8.50
C GLY A 72 -17.55 5.44 8.81
N LEU A 73 -17.47 4.30 8.10
CA LEU A 73 -18.27 3.12 8.37
C LEU A 73 -17.94 2.51 9.73
N LEU A 74 -16.65 2.37 10.08
CA LEU A 74 -16.22 1.93 11.42
C LEU A 74 -16.80 2.83 12.51
N ALA A 75 -16.63 4.15 12.38
CA ALA A 75 -17.16 5.11 13.34
C ALA A 75 -18.70 5.07 13.41
N ARG A 76 -19.39 4.83 12.29
CA ARG A 76 -20.85 4.63 12.27
C ARG A 76 -21.27 3.36 13.00
N ILE A 77 -20.58 2.24 12.78
CA ILE A 77 -20.86 0.96 13.45
C ILE A 77 -20.65 1.10 14.96
N ILE A 78 -19.54 1.69 15.39
CA ILE A 78 -19.22 1.91 16.81
C ILE A 78 -20.26 2.82 17.48
N ARG A 79 -20.77 3.83 16.76
CA ARG A 79 -21.82 4.73 17.27
C ARG A 79 -23.16 4.03 17.53
N ALA A 80 -23.39 2.85 16.97
CA ALA A 80 -24.61 2.08 17.24
C ALA A 80 -24.66 1.51 18.66
N ASP A 81 -23.49 1.36 19.32
CA ASP A 81 -23.43 0.93 20.70
C ASP A 81 -23.65 2.11 21.67
N ALA A 82 -24.35 1.87 22.77
CA ALA A 82 -24.56 2.82 23.85
C ALA A 82 -23.29 3.00 24.72
N LEU A 83 -22.21 3.49 24.11
CA LEU A 83 -20.91 3.68 24.77
C LEU A 83 -20.79 5.07 25.39
N ALA A 84 -20.17 5.14 26.57
CA ALA A 84 -19.76 6.39 27.18
C ALA A 84 -18.84 7.21 26.25
N PRO A 85 -18.90 8.56 26.26
CA PRO A 85 -18.08 9.42 25.40
C PRO A 85 -16.58 9.07 25.34
N PRO A 86 -15.85 8.85 26.46
CA PRO A 86 -14.43 8.51 26.41
C PRO A 86 -14.15 7.18 25.70
N VAL A 87 -15.02 6.17 25.88
CA VAL A 87 -14.88 4.86 25.22
C VAL A 87 -15.11 5.00 23.72
N ARG A 88 -16.10 5.80 23.34
CA ARG A 88 -16.41 6.08 21.93
C ARG A 88 -15.27 6.83 21.24
N ALA A 89 -14.68 7.82 21.91
CA ALA A 89 -13.51 8.53 21.42
C ALA A 89 -12.29 7.60 21.27
N ALA A 90 -12.03 6.75 22.26
CA ALA A 90 -10.97 5.74 22.21
C ALA A 90 -11.17 4.75 21.04
N ALA A 91 -12.39 4.26 20.86
CA ALA A 91 -12.73 3.35 19.77
C ALA A 91 -12.62 4.02 18.40
N ALA A 92 -13.05 5.28 18.27
CA ALA A 92 -12.90 6.06 17.05
C ALA A 92 -11.42 6.35 16.71
N LEU A 93 -10.59 6.63 17.72
CA LEU A 93 -9.15 6.80 17.55
C LEU A 93 -8.50 5.51 17.04
N VAL A 94 -8.84 4.36 17.63
CA VAL A 94 -8.33 3.06 17.16
C VAL A 94 -8.84 2.72 15.76
N ALA A 95 -10.10 3.03 15.43
CA ALA A 95 -10.62 2.88 14.08
C ALA A 95 -9.84 3.75 13.07
N ALA A 96 -9.52 5.00 13.41
CA ALA A 96 -8.70 5.88 12.57
C ALA A 96 -7.28 5.32 12.41
N LEU A 97 -6.64 4.91 13.52
CA LEU A 97 -5.30 4.32 13.49
C LEU A 97 -5.24 3.01 12.70
N SER A 98 -6.30 2.20 12.71
CA SER A 98 -6.37 0.95 11.94
C SER A 98 -6.23 1.15 10.42
N ILE A 99 -6.56 2.35 9.94
CA ILE A 99 -6.56 2.72 8.52
C ILE A 99 -5.38 3.64 8.19
N PHE A 100 -5.13 4.65 9.04
CA PHE A 100 -4.25 5.78 8.73
C PHE A 100 -2.87 5.73 9.41
N TRP A 101 -2.56 4.70 10.18
CA TRP A 101 -1.20 4.53 10.70
C TRP A 101 -0.20 4.29 9.55
N LEU A 102 0.84 5.14 9.48
CA LEU A 102 1.84 5.06 8.40
C LEU A 102 2.78 3.85 8.49
N GLY A 103 2.65 2.96 9.48
CA GLY A 103 3.23 1.61 9.37
C GLY A 103 2.73 0.86 8.13
N SER A 104 1.53 1.19 7.67
CA SER A 104 0.94 0.75 6.40
C SER A 104 1.25 1.70 5.23
N GLN A 105 2.38 2.41 5.26
CA GLN A 105 2.72 3.46 4.28
C GLN A 105 2.59 2.98 2.84
N ARG A 106 2.97 1.74 2.54
CA ARG A 106 2.88 1.18 1.19
C ARG A 106 1.44 1.25 0.66
N ALA A 107 0.47 0.66 1.37
CA ALA A 107 -0.94 0.74 1.01
C ALA A 107 -1.51 2.17 1.05
N LEU A 108 -0.99 3.05 1.93
CA LEU A 108 -1.43 4.45 2.01
C LEU A 108 -0.89 5.36 0.90
N THR A 109 0.21 5.00 0.26
CA THR A 109 0.94 5.93 -0.62
C THR A 109 1.15 5.40 -2.04
N HIS A 110 1.16 4.09 -2.26
CA HIS A 110 1.13 3.52 -3.60
C HIS A 110 -0.30 3.65 -4.13
N ALA A 111 -0.49 4.46 -5.18
CA ALA A 111 -1.82 4.76 -5.71
C ALA A 111 -2.61 3.49 -6.03
N ASN A 112 -2.00 2.55 -6.76
CA ASN A 112 -2.60 1.26 -7.06
C ASN A 112 -3.00 0.47 -5.81
N GLU A 113 -2.07 0.30 -4.86
CA GLU A 113 -2.33 -0.53 -3.68
C GLU A 113 -3.37 0.09 -2.76
N SER A 114 -3.43 1.43 -2.70
CA SER A 114 -4.45 2.13 -1.95
C SER A 114 -5.86 1.82 -2.45
N VAL A 115 -6.05 1.75 -3.77
CA VAL A 115 -7.36 1.42 -4.35
C VAL A 115 -7.74 -0.01 -3.97
N HIS A 116 -6.88 -1.00 -4.21
CA HIS A 116 -7.26 -2.39 -3.94
C HIS A 116 -7.41 -2.67 -2.43
N ALA A 117 -6.57 -2.07 -1.58
CA ALA A 117 -6.56 -2.37 -0.16
C ALA A 117 -7.76 -1.74 0.53
N TYR A 118 -8.03 -0.47 0.22
CA TYR A 118 -9.13 0.25 0.85
C TYR A 118 -10.49 -0.10 0.26
N LEU A 119 -10.57 -0.61 -0.97
CA LEU A 119 -11.81 -1.19 -1.48
C LEU A 119 -12.19 -2.44 -0.69
N ILE A 120 -11.24 -3.33 -0.42
CA ILE A 120 -11.47 -4.53 0.39
C ILE A 120 -11.93 -4.17 1.80
N THR A 121 -11.27 -3.23 2.46
CA THR A 121 -11.66 -2.83 3.83
C THR A 121 -13.01 -2.11 3.85
N ALA A 122 -13.31 -1.27 2.85
CA ALA A 122 -14.60 -0.60 2.72
C ALA A 122 -15.72 -1.63 2.50
N ALA A 123 -15.49 -2.62 1.63
CA ALA A 123 -16.42 -3.72 1.38
C ALA A 123 -16.65 -4.57 2.64
N LEU A 124 -15.58 -4.89 3.40
CA LEU A 124 -15.71 -5.57 4.69
C LEU A 124 -16.58 -4.76 5.66
N MET A 125 -16.28 -3.47 5.86
CA MET A 125 -17.04 -2.63 6.80
C MET A 125 -18.49 -2.41 6.36
N ALA A 126 -18.73 -2.23 5.06
CA ALA A 126 -20.07 -2.15 4.51
C ALA A 126 -20.84 -3.45 4.74
N GLY A 127 -20.23 -4.61 4.45
CA GLY A 127 -20.81 -5.92 4.69
C GLY A 127 -21.13 -6.17 6.17
N VAL A 128 -20.22 -5.81 7.08
CA VAL A 128 -20.47 -5.88 8.53
C VAL A 128 -21.64 -4.99 8.92
N ALA A 129 -21.66 -3.71 8.50
CA ALA A 129 -22.76 -2.80 8.80
C ALA A 129 -24.12 -3.34 8.32
N LEU A 130 -24.15 -3.98 7.15
CA LEU A 130 -25.34 -4.60 6.58
C LEU A 130 -25.79 -5.84 7.37
N LEU A 131 -24.86 -6.72 7.75
CA LEU A 131 -25.17 -7.88 8.59
C LEU A 131 -25.69 -7.47 9.98
N LEU A 132 -25.20 -6.35 10.51
CA LEU A 132 -25.63 -5.87 11.82
C LEU A 132 -27.10 -5.44 11.86
N ARG A 133 -27.72 -5.16 10.70
CA ARG A 133 -29.17 -4.89 10.57
C ARG A 133 -30.04 -6.11 10.91
N GLY A 134 -29.49 -7.32 10.72
CA GLY A 134 -30.17 -8.57 11.06
C GLY A 134 -31.26 -9.02 10.10
N ASP A 135 -31.37 -8.44 8.89
CA ASP A 135 -32.31 -8.84 7.86
C ASP A 135 -31.64 -9.64 6.72
N ARG A 136 -32.44 -10.44 6.00
CA ARG A 136 -31.94 -11.26 4.87
C ARG A 136 -31.40 -10.41 3.73
N ARG A 137 -32.00 -9.24 3.49
CA ARG A 137 -31.55 -8.29 2.46
C ARG A 137 -30.13 -7.80 2.76
N GLY A 138 -29.83 -7.47 4.01
CA GLY A 138 -28.51 -7.11 4.48
C GLY A 138 -27.50 -8.23 4.26
N ALA A 139 -27.87 -9.49 4.52
CA ALA A 139 -27.02 -10.64 4.22
C ALA A 139 -26.71 -10.81 2.72
N VAL A 140 -27.70 -10.62 1.85
CA VAL A 140 -27.50 -10.65 0.38
C VAL A 140 -26.54 -9.55 -0.07
N VAL A 141 -26.75 -8.31 0.37
CA VAL A 141 -25.88 -7.19 -0.03
C VAL A 141 -24.48 -7.33 0.58
N ALA A 142 -24.35 -7.84 1.80
CA ALA A 142 -23.05 -8.15 2.40
C ALA A 142 -22.29 -9.22 1.61
N ALA A 143 -22.99 -10.22 1.08
CA ALA A 143 -22.41 -11.23 0.21
C ALA A 143 -21.88 -10.63 -1.10
N VAL A 144 -22.60 -9.66 -1.69
CA VAL A 144 -22.12 -8.88 -2.85
C VAL A 144 -20.86 -8.08 -2.51
N CYS A 145 -20.76 -7.48 -1.31
CA CYS A 145 -19.53 -6.84 -0.86
C CYS A 145 -18.35 -7.83 -0.82
N GLY A 146 -18.58 -9.08 -0.40
CA GLY A 146 -17.58 -10.15 -0.46
C GLY A 146 -17.11 -10.44 -1.89
N VAL A 147 -18.03 -10.53 -2.85
CA VAL A 147 -17.69 -10.73 -4.28
C VAL A 147 -16.88 -9.56 -4.82
N ALA A 148 -17.31 -8.31 -4.56
CA ALA A 148 -16.60 -7.11 -4.98
C ALA A 148 -15.17 -7.06 -4.40
N ALA A 149 -15.01 -7.43 -3.12
CA ALA A 149 -13.69 -7.52 -2.49
C ALA A 149 -12.79 -8.57 -3.19
N THR A 150 -13.31 -9.77 -3.47
CA THR A 150 -12.55 -10.83 -4.16
C THR A 150 -12.02 -10.38 -5.53
N PHE A 151 -12.79 -9.59 -6.27
CA PHE A 151 -12.38 -9.04 -7.58
C PHE A 151 -11.66 -7.68 -7.48
N SER A 152 -11.23 -7.31 -6.27
CA SER A 152 -10.33 -6.18 -6.04
C SER A 152 -8.90 -6.64 -5.84
N PHE A 153 -8.68 -7.70 -5.07
CA PHE A 153 -7.37 -8.33 -4.88
C PHE A 153 -7.54 -9.73 -4.31
N GLY A 154 -6.49 -10.59 -4.40
CA GLY A 154 -6.55 -11.97 -3.89
C GLY A 154 -6.94 -12.07 -2.40
N SER A 155 -6.51 -11.11 -1.58
CA SER A 155 -6.88 -11.03 -0.16
C SER A 155 -8.38 -10.77 0.07
N GLY A 156 -9.13 -10.31 -0.94
CA GLY A 156 -10.53 -9.97 -0.82
C GLY A 156 -11.44 -11.15 -0.47
N VAL A 157 -11.07 -12.38 -0.84
CA VAL A 157 -11.84 -13.58 -0.46
C VAL A 157 -11.91 -13.77 1.06
N ALA A 158 -10.93 -13.26 1.81
CA ALA A 158 -10.93 -13.29 3.27
C ALA A 158 -12.07 -12.46 3.89
N VAL A 159 -12.69 -11.54 3.13
CA VAL A 159 -13.87 -10.78 3.60
C VAL A 159 -15.00 -11.74 3.98
N PHE A 160 -15.17 -12.85 3.25
CA PHE A 160 -16.16 -13.87 3.61
C PHE A 160 -15.92 -14.45 5.00
N VAL A 161 -14.67 -14.62 5.44
CA VAL A 161 -14.33 -15.11 6.79
C VAL A 161 -14.67 -14.06 7.85
N GLY A 162 -14.36 -12.78 7.61
CA GLY A 162 -14.76 -11.70 8.51
C GLY A 162 -16.28 -11.58 8.66
N LEU A 163 -17.03 -11.71 7.57
CA LEU A 163 -18.50 -11.72 7.56
C LEU A 163 -19.07 -12.96 8.27
N ALA A 164 -18.48 -14.14 8.04
CA ALA A 164 -18.86 -15.38 8.72
C ALA A 164 -18.64 -15.28 10.23
N ALA A 165 -17.56 -14.63 10.68
CA ALA A 165 -17.33 -14.39 12.10
C ALA A 165 -18.47 -13.60 12.74
N VAL A 166 -18.96 -12.54 12.09
CA VAL A 166 -20.13 -11.75 12.57
C VAL A 166 -21.38 -12.61 12.64
N MET A 167 -21.68 -13.36 11.58
CA MET A 167 -22.86 -14.26 11.54
C MET A 167 -22.80 -15.32 12.63
N MET A 168 -21.61 -15.90 12.86
CA MET A 168 -21.37 -16.93 13.86
C MET A 168 -21.56 -16.38 15.27
N VAL A 169 -20.88 -15.29 15.65
CA VAL A 169 -20.96 -14.76 17.02
C VAL A 169 -22.34 -14.20 17.34
N ARG A 170 -23.09 -13.69 16.34
CA ARG A 170 -24.46 -13.21 16.52
C ARG A 170 -25.53 -14.28 16.37
N ARG A 171 -25.16 -15.54 16.10
CA ARG A 171 -26.09 -16.66 15.88
C ARG A 171 -27.14 -16.32 14.80
N ALA A 172 -26.65 -15.87 13.64
CA ALA A 172 -27.47 -15.55 12.49
C ALA A 172 -28.25 -16.79 12.02
N PRO A 173 -29.50 -16.63 11.56
CA PRO A 173 -30.29 -17.72 11.02
C PRO A 173 -29.67 -18.28 9.73
N TRP A 174 -29.98 -19.54 9.41
CA TRP A 174 -29.52 -20.21 8.17
C TRP A 174 -29.86 -19.45 6.89
N SER A 175 -30.96 -18.68 6.88
CA SER A 175 -31.35 -17.82 5.75
C SER A 175 -30.31 -16.75 5.39
N HIS A 176 -29.41 -16.39 6.31
CA HIS A 176 -28.30 -15.46 6.06
C HIS A 176 -27.05 -16.17 5.53
N TRP A 177 -26.85 -17.43 5.93
CA TRP A 177 -25.75 -18.26 5.46
C TRP A 177 -25.92 -18.68 3.99
N VAL A 178 -27.15 -18.91 3.53
CA VAL A 178 -27.43 -19.27 2.13
C VAL A 178 -26.86 -18.27 1.11
N PRO A 179 -27.20 -16.96 1.15
CA PRO A 179 -26.63 -16.01 0.18
C PRO A 179 -25.12 -15.84 0.33
N TRP A 180 -24.58 -15.95 1.55
CA TRP A 180 -23.14 -15.91 1.81
C TRP A 180 -22.43 -17.09 1.13
N THR A 181 -22.92 -18.33 1.31
CA THR A 181 -22.33 -19.53 0.71
C THR A 181 -22.43 -19.48 -0.80
N ALA A 182 -23.60 -19.10 -1.34
CA ALA A 182 -23.79 -18.96 -2.78
C ALA A 182 -22.79 -17.95 -3.39
N ALA A 183 -22.64 -16.77 -2.76
CA ALA A 183 -21.70 -15.76 -3.23
C ALA A 183 -20.23 -16.19 -3.11
N LEU A 184 -19.86 -16.89 -2.04
CA LEU A 184 -18.51 -17.45 -1.88
C LEU A 184 -18.20 -18.46 -2.99
N LEU A 185 -19.13 -19.39 -3.27
CA LEU A 185 -18.99 -20.38 -4.33
C LEU A 185 -18.91 -19.71 -5.71
N VAL A 186 -19.71 -18.68 -5.97
CA VAL A 186 -19.64 -17.90 -7.21
C VAL A 186 -18.30 -17.18 -7.32
N ALA A 187 -17.83 -16.51 -6.27
CA ALA A 187 -16.57 -15.78 -6.30
C ALA A 187 -15.37 -16.71 -6.53
N VAL A 188 -15.31 -17.83 -5.80
CA VAL A 188 -14.26 -18.85 -5.97
C VAL A 188 -14.38 -19.52 -7.34
N GLY A 189 -15.58 -19.93 -7.74
CA GLY A 189 -15.83 -20.58 -9.03
C GLY A 189 -15.45 -19.71 -10.22
N LEU A 190 -15.79 -18.42 -10.19
CA LEU A 190 -15.35 -17.47 -11.22
C LEU A 190 -13.84 -17.24 -11.20
N HIS A 191 -13.24 -17.13 -10.01
CA HIS A 191 -11.80 -16.95 -9.89
C HIS A 191 -11.02 -18.15 -10.48
N LEU A 192 -11.44 -19.37 -10.17
CA LEU A 192 -10.87 -20.60 -10.72
C LEU A 192 -11.18 -20.78 -12.21
N GLY A 193 -12.43 -20.55 -12.61
CA GLY A 193 -12.93 -20.77 -13.97
C GLY A 193 -12.35 -19.82 -15.02
N MET A 194 -11.92 -18.62 -14.62
CA MET A 194 -11.27 -17.68 -15.54
C MET A 194 -9.79 -18.03 -15.84
N GLY A 195 -9.21 -19.06 -15.20
CA GLY A 195 -7.82 -19.50 -15.38
C GLY A 195 -6.79 -18.64 -14.64
N ARG A 196 -5.48 -18.92 -14.84
CA ARG A 196 -4.31 -18.23 -14.22
C ARG A 196 -4.60 -17.59 -12.85
N THR A 197 -4.77 -18.44 -11.85
CA THR A 197 -5.11 -18.03 -10.47
C THR A 197 -3.89 -17.54 -9.67
N GLY A 198 -2.68 -17.66 -10.25
CA GLY A 198 -1.38 -17.47 -9.59
C GLY A 198 -1.20 -18.22 -8.28
N MET A 199 -2.10 -19.16 -7.98
CA MET A 199 -1.83 -20.22 -7.03
C MET A 199 -0.89 -21.23 -7.68
N PRO A 200 0.06 -21.78 -6.91
CA PRO A 200 0.87 -22.90 -7.37
C PRO A 200 -0.02 -24.00 -7.94
N THR A 201 0.42 -24.65 -9.01
CA THR A 201 -0.26 -25.81 -9.61
C THR A 201 -0.50 -26.94 -8.60
N GLN A 202 0.31 -26.98 -7.53
CA GLN A 202 0.12 -27.84 -6.37
C GLN A 202 0.24 -27.00 -5.09
N MET A 203 -0.86 -26.86 -4.34
CA MET A 203 -0.81 -26.33 -2.97
C MET A 203 -0.32 -27.45 -2.03
N ALA A 204 0.93 -27.36 -1.59
CA ALA A 204 1.47 -28.28 -0.59
C ALA A 204 1.00 -27.86 0.81
N LEU A 205 0.33 -28.77 1.51
CA LEU A 205 -0.04 -28.60 2.92
C LEU A 205 1.18 -28.91 3.79
N ALA A 206 1.68 -27.88 4.47
CA ALA A 206 2.79 -27.98 5.41
C ALA A 206 2.39 -27.25 6.71
N PRO A 207 1.55 -27.88 7.57
CA PRO A 207 0.88 -27.17 8.65
C PRO A 207 1.82 -26.46 9.62
N LEU A 208 2.94 -27.10 9.99
CA LEU A 208 3.90 -26.51 10.93
C LEU A 208 4.68 -25.33 10.32
N PRO A 209 5.30 -25.45 9.11
CA PRO A 209 5.90 -24.29 8.44
C PRO A 209 4.92 -23.15 8.18
N GLN A 210 3.69 -23.47 7.75
CA GLN A 210 2.66 -22.47 7.48
C GLN A 210 2.23 -21.76 8.76
N LEU A 211 2.12 -22.48 9.88
CA LEU A 211 1.86 -21.87 11.18
C LEU A 211 3.02 -20.98 11.64
N ASP A 212 4.28 -21.39 11.47
CA ASP A 212 5.45 -20.56 11.79
C ASP A 212 5.41 -19.23 11.01
N VAL A 213 5.19 -19.30 9.70
CA VAL A 213 5.02 -18.12 8.83
C VAL A 213 3.88 -17.24 9.32
N LEU A 214 2.70 -17.81 9.57
CA LEU A 214 1.53 -17.05 10.03
C LEU A 214 1.79 -16.32 11.36
N LEU A 215 2.38 -17.01 12.34
CA LEU A 215 2.65 -16.43 13.66
C LEU A 215 3.66 -15.28 13.56
N ARG A 216 4.70 -15.44 12.75
CA ARG A 216 5.70 -14.38 12.53
C ARG A 216 5.14 -13.22 11.72
N TRP A 217 4.29 -13.50 10.75
CA TRP A 217 3.57 -12.52 9.96
C TRP A 217 2.64 -11.66 10.83
N LEU A 218 1.98 -12.25 11.83
CA LEU A 218 1.17 -11.51 12.80
C LEU A 218 2.00 -10.55 13.67
N ALA A 219 3.32 -10.74 13.78
CA ALA A 219 4.19 -9.85 14.53
C ALA A 219 4.61 -8.59 13.75
N SER A 220 4.39 -8.53 12.44
CA SER A 220 4.87 -7.43 11.59
C SER A 220 4.49 -6.03 12.09
N PRO A 221 3.27 -5.75 12.60
CA PRO A 221 2.94 -4.41 13.07
C PRO A 221 3.82 -3.96 14.25
N PHE A 222 4.25 -4.88 15.12
CA PHE A 222 5.15 -4.56 16.23
C PHE A 222 6.56 -4.27 15.73
N ILE A 223 7.00 -4.99 14.70
CA ILE A 223 8.26 -4.70 14.01
C ILE A 223 8.22 -3.25 13.51
N TYR A 224 7.18 -2.86 12.77
CA TYR A 224 7.09 -1.51 12.21
C TYR A 224 6.79 -0.41 13.22
N LEU A 225 6.13 -0.71 14.35
CA LEU A 225 5.97 0.25 15.46
C LEU A 225 7.30 0.63 16.09
N ALA A 226 8.25 -0.29 16.13
CA ALA A 226 9.55 -0.10 16.78
C ALA A 226 10.75 -0.24 15.83
N TRP A 227 10.56 -0.19 14.50
CA TRP A 227 11.56 -0.66 13.54
C TRP A 227 12.96 -0.07 13.74
N PRO A 228 13.15 1.26 13.84
CA PRO A 228 14.47 1.81 14.13
C PRO A 228 15.11 1.27 15.42
N ALA A 229 14.32 0.92 16.43
CA ALA A 229 14.80 0.34 17.69
C ALA A 229 15.03 -1.18 17.64
N LEU A 230 14.70 -1.85 16.54
CA LEU A 230 14.87 -3.30 16.37
C LEU A 230 15.85 -3.65 15.26
N ASP A 231 16.21 -2.69 14.40
CA ASP A 231 17.06 -2.90 13.22
C ASP A 231 18.22 -1.90 13.21
N PRO A 232 19.47 -2.37 13.42
CA PRO A 232 20.67 -1.52 13.37
C PRO A 232 20.81 -0.71 12.09
N ALA A 233 20.43 -1.25 10.92
CA ALA A 233 20.53 -0.53 9.66
C ALA A 233 19.51 0.62 9.56
N ALA A 234 18.32 0.43 10.15
CA ALA A 234 17.33 1.51 10.27
C ALA A 234 17.74 2.54 11.33
N ALA A 235 18.28 2.10 12.47
CA ALA A 235 18.76 2.97 13.54
C ALA A 235 19.81 3.97 13.03
N GLN A 236 20.79 3.50 12.24
CA GLN A 236 21.86 4.34 11.67
C GLN A 236 21.35 5.49 10.80
N GLN A 237 20.18 5.32 10.17
CA GLN A 237 19.58 6.31 9.28
C GLN A 237 18.79 7.39 10.03
N LEU A 238 18.68 7.32 11.36
CA LEU A 238 17.99 8.35 12.14
C LEU A 238 18.74 9.69 12.06
N PRO A 239 18.06 10.81 11.79
CA PRO A 239 18.73 12.09 11.55
C PRO A 239 19.35 12.71 12.81
N PHE A 240 18.77 12.46 13.99
CA PHE A 240 19.19 13.10 15.24
C PHE A 240 20.19 12.24 16.03
N ALA A 241 21.44 12.70 16.12
CA ALA A 241 22.56 11.91 16.64
C ALA A 241 22.38 11.37 18.07
N PRO A 242 21.86 12.13 19.06
CA PRO A 242 21.66 11.59 20.42
C PRO A 242 20.64 10.44 20.47
N VAL A 243 19.54 10.56 19.74
CA VAL A 243 18.54 9.49 19.62
C VAL A 243 19.11 8.32 18.84
N ARG A 244 19.88 8.58 17.77
CA ARG A 244 20.56 7.55 16.98
C ARG A 244 21.41 6.65 17.88
N GLY A 245 22.26 7.23 18.74
CA GLY A 245 23.14 6.45 19.62
C GLY A 245 22.38 5.52 20.57
N ALA A 246 21.37 6.05 21.27
CA ALA A 246 20.55 5.26 22.19
C ALA A 246 19.75 4.17 21.47
N VAL A 247 19.12 4.50 20.35
CA VAL A 247 18.32 3.56 19.56
C VAL A 247 19.20 2.49 18.91
N GLN A 248 20.40 2.84 18.46
CA GLN A 248 21.39 1.90 17.94
C GLN A 248 21.78 0.85 18.97
N SER A 249 22.01 1.24 20.23
CA SER A 249 22.34 0.30 21.30
C SER A 249 21.19 -0.70 21.55
N VAL A 250 19.93 -0.23 21.53
CA VAL A 250 18.76 -1.10 21.67
C VAL A 250 18.64 -2.06 20.49
N ALA A 251 18.77 -1.55 19.26
CA ALA A 251 18.67 -2.35 18.05
C ALA A 251 19.78 -3.41 17.97
N SER A 252 21.02 -3.06 18.31
CA SER A 252 22.14 -4.00 18.36
C SER A 252 21.97 -5.04 19.47
N ALA A 253 21.42 -4.67 20.63
CA ALA A 253 21.09 -5.63 21.67
C ALA A 253 19.98 -6.60 21.23
N TYR A 254 18.96 -6.11 20.52
CA TYR A 254 17.91 -6.96 19.94
C TYR A 254 18.50 -7.94 18.92
N GLU A 255 19.30 -7.45 17.97
CA GLU A 255 19.93 -8.30 16.96
C GLU A 255 20.88 -9.34 17.57
N ALA A 256 21.64 -8.97 18.61
CA ALA A 256 22.51 -9.91 19.31
C ALA A 256 21.74 -11.05 20.01
N LEU A 257 20.56 -10.76 20.57
CA LEU A 257 19.76 -11.74 21.30
C LEU A 257 18.89 -12.60 20.38
N PHE A 258 18.36 -12.01 19.31
CA PHE A 258 17.28 -12.62 18.51
C PHE A 258 17.60 -12.75 17.02
N GLY A 259 18.74 -12.24 16.57
CA GLY A 259 19.09 -12.10 15.15
C GLY A 259 18.36 -10.95 14.46
N PRO A 260 18.51 -10.82 13.13
CA PRO A 260 17.93 -9.71 12.37
C PRO A 260 16.40 -9.66 12.51
N VAL A 261 15.84 -8.50 12.82
CA VAL A 261 14.40 -8.38 13.12
C VAL A 261 13.50 -8.85 11.97
N LEU A 262 13.88 -8.68 10.70
CA LEU A 262 13.04 -9.13 9.59
C LEU A 262 13.00 -10.66 9.44
N THR A 263 13.96 -11.39 10.01
CA THR A 263 14.08 -12.85 9.89
C THR A 263 14.01 -13.58 11.23
N SER A 264 13.90 -12.87 12.33
CA SER A 264 13.85 -13.48 13.66
C SER A 264 12.58 -14.32 13.87
N ARG A 265 12.71 -15.39 14.65
CA ARG A 265 11.58 -16.23 15.10
C ARG A 265 11.06 -15.80 16.48
N TRP A 266 11.96 -15.47 17.40
CA TRP A 266 11.61 -15.01 18.75
C TRP A 266 11.94 -13.54 18.88
N PRO A 267 11.06 -12.69 19.44
CA PRO A 267 9.80 -13.00 20.11
C PRO A 267 8.58 -13.08 19.17
N HIS A 268 8.73 -13.04 17.85
CA HIS A 268 7.60 -12.97 16.90
C HIS A 268 6.58 -14.10 17.05
N LEU A 269 7.04 -15.34 17.29
CA LEU A 269 6.15 -16.47 17.54
C LEU A 269 5.24 -16.25 18.76
N LEU A 270 5.77 -15.67 19.85
CA LEU A 270 4.97 -15.35 21.04
C LEU A 270 3.92 -14.29 20.76
N ILE A 271 4.32 -13.24 20.04
CA ILE A 271 3.43 -12.16 19.65
C ILE A 271 2.27 -12.73 18.83
N GLY A 272 2.57 -13.50 17.78
CA GLY A 272 1.55 -14.16 16.97
C GLY A 272 0.65 -15.10 17.78
N ALA A 273 1.23 -15.94 18.64
CA ALA A 273 0.48 -16.91 19.44
C ALA A 273 -0.45 -16.22 20.45
N SER A 274 0.00 -15.11 21.04
CA SER A 274 -0.81 -14.29 21.94
C SER A 274 -2.01 -13.66 21.21
N GLY A 275 -1.80 -13.21 19.96
CA GLY A 275 -2.86 -12.71 19.10
C GLY A 275 -3.90 -13.78 18.78
N LEU A 276 -3.47 -14.98 18.37
CA LEU A 276 -4.39 -16.09 18.09
C LEU A 276 -5.19 -16.47 19.33
N THR A 277 -4.51 -16.63 20.47
CA THR A 277 -5.15 -16.98 21.75
C THR A 277 -6.19 -15.92 22.14
N ALA A 278 -5.85 -14.64 21.99
CA ALA A 278 -6.79 -13.53 22.21
C ALA A 278 -7.99 -13.61 21.27
N LEU A 279 -7.78 -13.80 19.96
CA LEU A 279 -8.87 -13.91 18.98
C LEU A 279 -9.85 -15.03 19.33
N PHE A 280 -9.35 -16.24 19.61
CA PHE A 280 -10.21 -17.37 19.97
C PHE A 280 -10.97 -17.11 21.27
N GLY A 281 -10.31 -16.61 22.31
CA GLY A 281 -10.94 -16.28 23.58
C GLY A 281 -12.00 -15.17 23.46
N MET A 282 -11.72 -14.12 22.69
CA MET A 282 -12.67 -13.02 22.44
C MET A 282 -13.86 -13.48 21.60
N THR A 283 -13.62 -14.32 20.58
CA THR A 283 -14.66 -14.91 19.74
C THR A 283 -15.58 -15.79 20.58
N TRP A 284 -15.03 -16.67 21.41
CA TRP A 284 -15.79 -17.55 22.31
C TRP A 284 -16.67 -16.75 23.28
N ARG A 285 -16.10 -15.74 23.96
CA ARG A 285 -16.84 -14.87 24.89
C ARG A 285 -17.98 -14.12 24.19
N THR A 286 -17.76 -13.68 22.96
CA THR A 286 -18.78 -12.96 22.17
C THR A 286 -19.87 -13.93 21.68
N TRP A 287 -19.49 -15.13 21.25
CA TRP A 287 -20.41 -16.19 20.83
C TRP A 287 -21.33 -16.67 21.96
N GLN A 288 -20.81 -16.78 23.20
CA GLN A 288 -21.61 -17.08 24.38
C GLN A 288 -22.73 -16.04 24.59
N ARG A 289 -22.46 -14.77 24.26
CA ARG A 289 -23.44 -13.68 24.35
C ARG A 289 -24.42 -13.63 23.18
N GLY A 290 -24.07 -14.23 22.04
CA GLY A 290 -24.96 -14.36 20.90
C GLY A 290 -25.46 -13.01 20.39
N ARG A 291 -26.78 -12.88 20.25
CA ARG A 291 -27.43 -11.65 19.75
C ARG A 291 -27.25 -10.42 20.64
N SER A 292 -26.83 -10.59 21.89
CA SER A 292 -26.54 -9.49 22.82
C SER A 292 -25.13 -8.88 22.65
N ALA A 293 -24.32 -9.42 21.73
CA ALA A 293 -23.03 -8.84 21.38
C ALA A 293 -23.20 -7.46 20.72
N GLY A 294 -22.39 -6.49 21.15
CA GLY A 294 -22.39 -5.13 20.60
C GLY A 294 -21.89 -5.07 19.16
N ALA A 295 -22.22 -3.99 18.48
CA ALA A 295 -21.76 -3.71 17.13
C ALA A 295 -20.23 -3.54 17.06
N GLY A 296 -19.64 -2.82 18.03
CA GLY A 296 -18.21 -2.58 18.17
C GLY A 296 -17.42 -3.87 18.41
N GLU A 297 -17.96 -4.79 19.21
CA GLU A 297 -17.36 -6.12 19.42
C GLU A 297 -17.38 -6.95 18.14
N SER A 298 -18.52 -6.93 17.44
CA SER A 298 -18.72 -7.69 16.20
C SER A 298 -17.78 -7.22 15.10
N VAL A 299 -17.63 -5.90 14.91
CA VAL A 299 -16.73 -5.35 13.89
C VAL A 299 -15.26 -5.57 14.25
N GLY A 300 -14.89 -5.47 15.53
CA GLY A 300 -13.54 -5.81 15.98
C GLY A 300 -13.16 -7.27 15.67
N LEU A 301 -14.08 -8.21 15.93
CA LEU A 301 -13.87 -9.61 15.55
C LEU A 301 -13.87 -9.84 14.04
N ALA A 302 -14.71 -9.13 13.28
CA ALA A 302 -14.70 -9.21 11.82
C ALA A 302 -13.34 -8.80 11.23
N MET A 303 -12.76 -7.69 11.73
CA MET A 303 -11.42 -7.22 11.35
C MET A 303 -10.35 -8.26 11.71
N ALA A 304 -10.42 -8.83 12.91
CA ALA A 304 -9.46 -9.82 13.39
C ALA A 304 -9.51 -11.13 12.58
N TRP A 305 -10.69 -11.69 12.37
CA TRP A 305 -10.86 -12.89 11.55
C TRP A 305 -10.50 -12.65 10.08
N PHE A 306 -10.82 -11.48 9.53
CA PHE A 306 -10.37 -11.10 8.19
C PHE A 306 -8.84 -11.06 8.10
N GLY A 307 -8.15 -10.35 9.00
CA GLY A 307 -6.70 -10.24 9.00
C GLY A 307 -6.01 -11.60 9.18
N LEU A 308 -6.55 -12.46 10.06
CA LEU A 308 -6.09 -13.84 10.23
C LEU A 308 -6.24 -14.65 8.94
N ALA A 309 -7.40 -14.55 8.27
CA ALA A 309 -7.66 -15.27 7.02
C ALA A 309 -6.72 -14.81 5.89
N VAL A 310 -6.42 -13.50 5.79
CA VAL A 310 -5.40 -13.01 4.85
C VAL A 310 -4.02 -13.60 5.17
N GLY A 311 -3.61 -13.58 6.44
CA GLY A 311 -2.35 -14.19 6.87
C GLY A 311 -2.29 -15.68 6.56
N ALA A 312 -3.38 -16.42 6.78
CA ALA A 312 -3.47 -17.84 6.50
C ALA A 312 -3.38 -18.13 4.98
N LEU A 313 -4.02 -17.32 4.14
CA LEU A 313 -3.89 -17.42 2.68
C LEU A 313 -2.46 -17.14 2.22
N VAL A 314 -1.79 -16.15 2.80
CA VAL A 314 -0.38 -15.83 2.51
C VAL A 314 0.53 -16.98 2.94
N ALA A 315 0.35 -17.52 4.15
CA ALA A 315 1.10 -18.68 4.61
C ALA A 315 0.87 -19.92 3.72
N LEU A 316 -0.38 -20.22 3.39
CA LEU A 316 -0.73 -21.36 2.55
C LEU A 316 -0.11 -21.25 1.14
N SER A 317 -0.15 -20.06 0.54
CA SER A 317 0.27 -19.86 -0.85
C SER A 317 1.76 -19.51 -1.03
N ARG A 318 2.43 -18.96 0.00
CA ARG A 318 3.78 -18.38 -0.13
C ARG A 318 4.81 -18.89 0.88
N TRP A 319 4.50 -19.92 1.68
CA TRP A 319 5.48 -20.40 2.69
C TRP A 319 6.81 -20.85 2.07
N SER A 320 6.81 -21.48 0.89
CA SER A 320 8.05 -21.85 0.18
C SER A 320 8.82 -20.63 -0.31
N TYR A 321 8.12 -19.64 -0.88
CA TYR A 321 8.73 -18.36 -1.25
C TYR A 321 9.39 -17.66 -0.04
N PHE A 322 8.83 -17.79 1.16
CA PHE A 322 9.45 -17.25 2.37
C PHE A 322 10.62 -18.07 2.91
N ALA A 323 10.78 -19.33 2.47
CA ALA A 323 12.01 -20.07 2.75
C ALA A 323 13.19 -19.46 1.96
N ASP A 324 12.95 -19.09 0.69
CA ASP A 324 13.95 -18.47 -0.17
C ASP A 324 14.17 -16.98 0.15
N TYR A 325 13.10 -16.27 0.53
CA TYR A 325 13.11 -14.83 0.83
C TYR A 325 12.52 -14.54 2.21
N PRO A 326 13.21 -14.90 3.31
CA PRO A 326 12.66 -14.85 4.68
C PRO A 326 12.31 -13.43 5.15
N THR A 327 13.01 -12.41 4.67
CA THR A 327 12.70 -11.00 4.98
C THR A 327 11.33 -10.56 4.46
N GLN A 328 10.78 -11.28 3.48
CA GLN A 328 9.50 -10.94 2.86
C GLN A 328 8.29 -11.32 3.72
N VAL A 329 8.46 -12.15 4.76
CA VAL A 329 7.38 -12.49 5.70
C VAL A 329 6.80 -11.22 6.33
N ALA A 330 7.68 -10.29 6.71
CA ALA A 330 7.30 -9.02 7.31
C ALA A 330 7.26 -7.87 6.29
N ALA A 331 7.14 -8.14 4.99
CA ALA A 331 7.12 -7.06 4.00
C ALA A 331 5.97 -6.06 4.24
N THR A 332 6.24 -4.78 4.00
CA THR A 332 5.30 -3.66 4.22
C THR A 332 3.93 -3.85 3.53
N ARG A 333 3.89 -4.56 2.40
CA ARG A 333 2.65 -4.90 1.66
C ARG A 333 1.66 -5.75 2.44
N TYR A 334 2.11 -6.44 3.48
CA TYR A 334 1.24 -7.27 4.31
C TYR A 334 0.83 -6.62 5.63
N VAL A 335 1.53 -5.57 6.06
CA VAL A 335 1.29 -4.86 7.33
C VAL A 335 -0.14 -4.35 7.48
N PRO A 336 -0.82 -3.83 6.43
CA PRO A 336 -2.20 -3.38 6.57
C PRO A 336 -3.12 -4.47 7.14
N TRP A 337 -2.91 -5.73 6.74
CA TRP A 337 -3.75 -6.86 7.11
C TRP A 337 -3.47 -7.37 8.53
N SER A 338 -2.20 -7.52 8.90
CA SER A 338 -1.82 -7.89 10.27
C SER A 338 -2.11 -6.76 11.25
N TRP A 339 -2.04 -5.50 10.82
CA TRP A 339 -2.45 -4.35 11.63
C TRP A 339 -3.96 -4.30 11.86
N LEU A 340 -4.77 -4.58 10.83
CA LEU A 340 -6.22 -4.74 11.00
C LEU A 340 -6.56 -5.88 11.96
N PHE A 341 -5.78 -6.97 11.96
CA PHE A 341 -5.94 -8.05 12.93
C PHE A 341 -5.84 -7.53 14.37
N TRP A 342 -4.74 -6.87 14.71
CA TRP A 342 -4.49 -6.35 16.05
C TRP A 342 -5.42 -5.21 16.42
N SER A 343 -5.71 -4.31 15.47
CA SER A 343 -6.68 -3.23 15.66
C SER A 343 -8.07 -3.77 16.00
N GLY A 344 -8.47 -4.89 15.39
CA GLY A 344 -9.72 -5.59 15.72
C GLY A 344 -9.75 -6.09 17.16
N LEU A 345 -8.68 -6.71 17.63
CA LEU A 345 -8.54 -7.18 19.02
C LEU A 345 -8.52 -6.02 20.04
N VAL A 346 -7.81 -4.93 19.71
CA VAL A 346 -7.76 -3.72 20.54
C VAL A 346 -9.13 -3.05 20.59
N LEU A 347 -9.81 -2.91 19.45
CA LEU A 347 -11.16 -2.33 19.38
C LEU A 347 -12.15 -3.13 20.23
N TRP A 348 -12.15 -4.46 20.10
CA TRP A 348 -12.96 -5.33 20.95
C TRP A 348 -12.66 -5.08 22.44
N THR A 349 -11.39 -5.00 22.80
CA THR A 349 -10.95 -4.77 24.19
C THR A 349 -11.41 -3.42 24.72
N ILE A 350 -11.25 -2.35 23.94
CA ILE A 350 -11.71 -1.00 24.30
C ILE A 350 -13.21 -0.99 24.56
N VAL A 351 -14.00 -1.60 23.68
CA VAL A 351 -15.45 -1.65 23.83
C VAL A 351 -15.82 -2.43 25.09
N ARG A 352 -15.26 -3.62 25.31
CA ARG A 352 -15.62 -4.47 26.47
C ARG A 352 -15.16 -3.92 27.81
N VAL A 353 -13.88 -3.56 27.91
CA VAL A 353 -13.28 -3.07 29.15
C VAL A 353 -13.77 -1.66 29.45
N GLY A 354 -14.03 -0.86 28.41
CA GLY A 354 -14.51 0.51 28.52
C GLY A 354 -15.87 0.63 29.19
N LEU A 355 -16.72 -0.40 29.13
CA LEU A 355 -17.99 -0.43 29.87
C LEU A 355 -17.79 -0.31 31.39
N ARG A 356 -16.66 -0.79 31.92
CA ARG A 356 -16.33 -0.74 33.36
C ARG A 356 -15.27 0.30 33.69
N HIS A 357 -14.35 0.56 32.77
CA HIS A 357 -13.19 1.42 33.00
C HIS A 357 -12.97 2.42 31.85
N PRO A 358 -13.89 3.38 31.66
CA PRO A 358 -13.84 4.32 30.54
C PRO A 358 -12.55 5.14 30.47
N GLY A 359 -12.06 5.63 31.61
CA GLY A 359 -10.82 6.41 31.67
C GLY A 359 -9.57 5.59 31.29
N ARG A 360 -9.50 4.32 31.71
CA ARG A 360 -8.35 3.45 31.41
C ARG A 360 -8.24 3.16 29.92
N VAL A 361 -9.36 2.88 29.25
CA VAL A 361 -9.34 2.61 27.81
C VAL A 361 -9.05 3.86 26.99
N ALA A 362 -9.49 5.04 27.45
CA ALA A 362 -9.13 6.30 26.82
C ALA A 362 -7.62 6.56 26.89
N TRP A 363 -7.03 6.41 28.08
CA TRP A 363 -5.57 6.51 28.25
C TRP A 363 -4.81 5.47 27.43
N ALA A 364 -5.28 4.21 27.38
CA ALA A 364 -4.65 3.17 26.58
C ALA A 364 -4.66 3.50 25.07
N ALA A 365 -5.77 4.03 24.55
CA ALA A 365 -5.86 4.45 23.15
C ALA A 365 -4.96 5.65 22.84
N LEU A 366 -4.86 6.62 23.77
CA LEU A 366 -3.93 7.74 23.64
C LEU A 366 -2.48 7.27 23.66
N LEU A 367 -2.13 6.35 24.58
CA LEU A 367 -0.79 5.77 24.65
C LEU A 367 -0.44 5.03 23.36
N LEU A 368 -1.38 4.25 22.80
CA LEU A 368 -1.19 3.59 21.51
C LEU A 368 -0.91 4.60 20.39
N ALA A 369 -1.67 5.70 20.34
CA ALA A 369 -1.44 6.76 19.37
C ALA A 369 -0.05 7.39 19.53
N LEU A 370 0.37 7.68 20.77
CA LEU A 370 1.68 8.24 21.08
C LEU A 370 2.82 7.29 20.68
N VAL A 371 2.69 5.99 20.98
CA VAL A 371 3.66 4.96 20.58
C VAL A 371 3.75 4.82 19.05
N ALA A 372 2.66 5.07 18.34
CA ALA A 372 2.64 5.03 16.88
C ALA A 372 3.29 6.26 16.22
N VAL A 373 3.51 7.38 16.93
CA VAL A 373 4.05 8.63 16.35
C VAL A 373 5.47 8.45 15.78
N PRO A 374 6.45 7.90 16.50
CA PRO A 374 7.82 7.74 15.97
C PRO A 374 7.84 6.88 14.71
N SER A 375 7.11 5.76 14.72
CA SER A 375 6.92 4.89 13.55
C SER A 375 6.26 5.66 12.39
N THR A 376 5.24 6.46 12.68
CA THR A 376 4.55 7.27 11.66
C THR A 376 5.49 8.27 11.00
N ALA A 377 6.31 8.97 11.79
CA ALA A 377 7.30 9.91 11.29
C ALA A 377 8.39 9.22 10.45
N TRP A 378 8.89 8.07 10.92
CA TRP A 378 9.88 7.27 10.19
C TRP A 378 9.35 6.78 8.84
N MET A 379 8.14 6.22 8.83
CA MET A 379 7.53 5.73 7.59
C MET A 379 7.15 6.87 6.64
N ALA A 380 6.83 8.07 7.16
CA ALA A 380 6.66 9.26 6.32
C ALA A 380 7.97 9.67 5.64
N TYR A 381 9.10 9.62 6.36
CA TYR A 381 10.43 9.88 5.81
C TYR A 381 10.78 8.89 4.68
N LEU A 382 10.54 7.59 4.89
CA LEU A 382 10.73 6.56 3.86
C LEU A 382 9.81 6.77 2.65
N GLY A 383 8.53 7.08 2.89
CA GLY A 383 7.57 7.38 1.82
C GLY A 383 7.95 8.59 0.98
N ALA A 384 8.51 9.65 1.60
CA ALA A 384 9.05 10.79 0.88
C ALA A 384 10.29 10.41 0.04
N GLY A 385 11.15 9.51 0.55
CA GLY A 385 12.28 8.96 -0.21
C GLY A 385 11.83 8.19 -1.45
N MET A 386 10.85 7.31 -1.29
CA MET A 386 10.21 6.58 -2.38
C MET A 386 9.63 7.53 -3.44
N GLN A 387 8.90 8.57 -3.03
CA GLN A 387 8.35 9.57 -3.95
C GLN A 387 9.45 10.27 -4.77
N ARG A 388 10.59 10.59 -4.14
CA ARG A 388 11.74 11.17 -4.85
C ARG A 388 12.30 10.19 -5.88
N VAL A 389 12.52 8.95 -5.51
CA VAL A 389 13.04 7.90 -6.41
C VAL A 389 12.11 7.65 -7.60
N ALA A 390 10.80 7.62 -7.36
CA ALA A 390 9.78 7.51 -8.41
C ALA A 390 9.89 8.67 -9.42
N ASN A 391 9.94 9.91 -8.92
CA ASN A 391 10.06 11.09 -9.77
C ASN A 391 11.39 11.11 -10.55
N MET A 392 12.50 10.70 -9.93
CA MET A 392 13.80 10.59 -10.61
C MET A 392 13.75 9.57 -11.74
N THR A 393 13.20 8.37 -11.47
CA THR A 393 13.06 7.31 -12.49
C THR A 393 12.16 7.77 -13.64
N ALA A 394 11.02 8.39 -13.33
CA ALA A 394 10.08 8.87 -14.33
C ALA A 394 10.66 10.02 -15.18
N THR A 395 11.42 10.93 -14.56
CA THR A 395 12.07 12.06 -15.26
C THR A 395 13.21 11.57 -16.17
N ALA A 396 14.04 10.64 -15.69
CA ALA A 396 15.07 9.99 -16.50
C ALA A 396 14.46 9.26 -17.70
N ALA A 397 13.42 8.47 -17.46
CA ALA A 397 12.76 7.69 -18.51
C ALA A 397 12.09 8.57 -19.57
N ALA A 398 11.47 9.68 -19.16
CA ALA A 398 10.94 10.70 -20.08
C ALA A 398 12.03 11.37 -20.92
N ALA A 399 13.22 11.55 -20.35
CA ALA A 399 14.40 12.07 -21.04
C ALA A 399 15.12 11.02 -21.91
N GLY A 400 14.59 9.79 -22.03
CA GLY A 400 15.21 8.73 -22.83
C GLY A 400 16.38 8.04 -22.14
N VAL A 401 16.47 8.11 -20.82
CA VAL A 401 17.53 7.47 -20.02
C VAL A 401 16.95 6.45 -19.06
N VAL A 402 17.44 5.21 -19.15
CA VAL A 402 17.22 4.15 -18.15
C VAL A 402 18.58 3.64 -17.68
N ASP A 403 19.08 4.29 -16.63
CA ASP A 403 20.39 4.02 -16.02
C ASP A 403 20.28 2.86 -15.02
N PRO A 404 20.88 1.69 -15.29
CA PRO A 404 20.76 0.53 -14.40
C PRO A 404 21.45 0.74 -13.04
N ASP A 405 22.36 1.71 -12.93
CA ASP A 405 23.08 2.02 -11.69
C ASP A 405 22.34 3.06 -10.82
N GLN A 406 21.26 3.65 -11.35
CA GLN A 406 20.42 4.57 -10.60
C GLN A 406 19.60 3.80 -9.54
N THR A 407 19.37 4.45 -8.40
CA THR A 407 18.39 3.96 -7.43
C THR A 407 16.98 4.03 -8.02
N HIS A 408 16.35 2.87 -8.25
CA HIS A 408 14.98 2.75 -8.75
C HIS A 408 13.93 2.36 -7.70
N GLY A 409 14.38 2.10 -6.47
CA GLY A 409 13.51 1.62 -5.40
C GLY A 409 12.95 0.27 -5.79
N GLU A 410 11.63 0.17 -5.87
CA GLU A 410 10.93 -1.04 -6.30
C GLU A 410 10.62 -1.10 -7.80
N SER A 411 10.95 -0.05 -8.56
CA SER A 411 10.76 -0.10 -10.02
C SER A 411 11.81 -1.02 -10.62
N VAL A 412 11.37 -2.05 -11.35
CA VAL A 412 12.28 -2.97 -12.05
C VAL A 412 12.69 -2.32 -13.38
N PRO A 413 13.98 -2.06 -13.64
CA PRO A 413 14.42 -1.36 -14.85
C PRO A 413 13.92 -2.00 -16.14
N GLY A 414 13.85 -3.33 -16.21
CA GLY A 414 13.30 -4.06 -17.35
C GLY A 414 11.81 -3.79 -17.59
N GLU A 415 11.01 -3.59 -16.53
CA GLU A 415 9.58 -3.24 -16.66
C GLU A 415 9.42 -1.78 -17.10
N VAL A 416 10.28 -0.88 -16.64
CA VAL A 416 10.32 0.51 -17.13
C VAL A 416 10.63 0.49 -18.63
N LEU A 417 11.71 -0.17 -19.04
CA LEU A 417 12.13 -0.31 -20.43
C LEU A 417 11.03 -0.86 -21.33
N ALA A 418 10.35 -1.93 -20.89
CA ALA A 418 9.27 -2.57 -21.63
C ALA A 418 8.04 -1.65 -21.80
N ALA A 419 7.73 -0.81 -20.80
CA ALA A 419 6.57 0.06 -20.83
C ALA A 419 6.75 1.31 -21.72
N LEU A 420 7.98 1.80 -21.91
CA LEU A 420 8.22 3.08 -22.59
C LEU A 420 7.69 3.18 -24.03
N PRO A 421 7.85 2.17 -24.92
CA PRO A 421 7.32 2.25 -26.27
C PRO A 421 5.80 2.47 -26.29
N SER A 422 5.07 1.70 -25.49
CA SER A 422 3.61 1.76 -25.41
C SER A 422 3.13 3.08 -24.78
N LEU A 423 3.81 3.56 -23.74
CA LEU A 423 3.52 4.86 -23.13
C LEU A 423 3.75 6.02 -24.10
N ARG A 424 4.85 6.00 -24.86
CA ARG A 424 5.17 7.03 -25.86
C ARG A 424 4.15 7.04 -27.00
N ALA A 425 3.84 5.87 -27.57
CA ALA A 425 2.89 5.73 -28.67
C ALA A 425 1.50 6.32 -28.34
N HIS A 426 1.09 6.24 -27.07
CA HIS A 426 -0.20 6.74 -26.60
C HIS A 426 -0.11 8.12 -25.94
N GLY A 427 1.08 8.75 -25.88
CA GLY A 427 1.29 10.04 -25.22
C GLY A 427 0.84 10.04 -23.76
N ALA A 428 1.06 8.94 -23.04
CA ALA A 428 0.56 8.68 -21.69
C ALA A 428 1.64 8.81 -20.61
N SER A 429 1.21 8.99 -19.37
CA SER A 429 2.05 9.11 -18.17
C SER A 429 3.13 10.18 -18.35
N VAL A 430 4.40 9.78 -18.39
CA VAL A 430 5.53 10.69 -18.50
C VAL A 430 5.60 11.39 -19.85
N PHE A 431 5.02 10.81 -20.91
CA PHE A 431 4.93 11.40 -22.25
C PHE A 431 3.69 12.29 -22.43
N ALA A 432 2.80 12.34 -21.42
CA ALA A 432 1.72 13.32 -21.38
C ALA A 432 2.19 14.70 -20.89
N TRP A 433 3.39 14.79 -20.32
CA TRP A 433 3.93 16.04 -19.78
C TRP A 433 4.24 17.04 -20.92
N PRO A 434 3.92 18.34 -20.74
CA PRO A 434 4.31 19.36 -21.71
C PRO A 434 5.80 19.36 -22.03
N GLU A 435 6.65 19.14 -21.00
CA GLU A 435 8.11 19.13 -21.14
C GLU A 435 8.60 17.94 -21.97
N ALA A 436 7.99 16.75 -21.81
CA ALA A 436 8.34 15.58 -22.59
C ALA A 436 7.89 15.73 -24.06
N ARG A 437 6.72 16.32 -24.31
CA ARG A 437 6.26 16.62 -25.67
C ARG A 437 7.16 17.64 -26.37
N TYR A 438 7.61 18.67 -25.64
CA TYR A 438 8.59 19.62 -26.15
C TYR A 438 9.91 18.93 -26.54
N LEU A 439 10.39 18.01 -25.69
CA LEU A 439 11.60 17.23 -25.95
C LEU A 439 11.48 16.39 -27.24
N GLU A 440 10.29 15.87 -27.53
CA GLU A 440 9.99 15.10 -28.76
C GLU A 440 9.75 15.99 -29.99
N GLY A 441 9.91 17.32 -29.88
CA GLY A 441 9.75 18.27 -30.98
C GLY A 441 8.29 18.57 -31.34
N ALA A 442 7.34 18.21 -30.48
CA ALA A 442 5.94 18.56 -30.69
C ALA A 442 5.74 20.08 -30.53
N PRO A 443 4.94 20.73 -31.39
CA PRO A 443 4.64 22.14 -31.25
C PRO A 443 3.91 22.40 -29.92
N THR A 444 4.58 23.11 -29.00
CA THR A 444 3.98 23.51 -27.72
C THR A 444 3.41 24.92 -27.82
N ALA A 445 2.15 25.10 -27.40
CA ALA A 445 1.54 26.42 -27.26
C ALA A 445 2.15 27.26 -26.11
N ALA A 446 2.91 26.62 -25.22
CA ALA A 446 3.52 27.23 -24.05
C ALA A 446 4.82 27.97 -24.42
N PRO A 447 4.92 29.30 -24.25
CA PRO A 447 6.18 30.01 -24.38
C PRO A 447 7.14 29.56 -23.26
N GLY A 448 8.34 29.14 -23.65
CA GLY A 448 9.40 28.80 -22.72
C GLY A 448 10.15 30.03 -22.21
N VAL A 449 10.51 30.05 -20.93
CA VAL A 449 11.39 31.07 -20.35
C VAL A 449 12.71 30.42 -19.98
N VAL A 450 13.81 30.98 -20.49
CA VAL A 450 15.16 30.53 -20.16
C VAL A 450 15.41 30.81 -18.67
N VAL A 451 15.87 29.79 -17.96
CA VAL A 451 16.25 29.83 -16.56
C VAL A 451 17.77 29.72 -16.49
N PRO A 452 18.47 30.72 -15.94
CA PRO A 452 19.92 30.65 -15.77
C PRO A 452 20.32 29.43 -14.94
N VAL A 453 21.33 28.70 -15.43
CA VAL A 453 21.92 27.54 -14.74
C VAL A 453 23.32 27.88 -14.22
N GLY A 454 23.68 27.35 -13.06
CA GLY A 454 25.00 27.46 -12.45
C GLY A 454 25.49 26.13 -11.91
N ASP A 455 26.76 26.07 -11.50
CA ASP A 455 27.38 24.91 -10.82
C ASP A 455 27.11 23.57 -11.53
N VAL A 456 27.24 23.56 -12.86
CA VAL A 456 26.91 22.41 -13.69
C VAL A 456 27.95 21.30 -13.50
N SER A 457 27.47 20.10 -13.20
CA SER A 457 28.24 18.87 -13.13
C SER A 457 27.61 17.84 -14.05
N LEU A 458 28.41 17.32 -14.98
CA LEU A 458 28.03 16.28 -15.93
C LEU A 458 28.70 14.97 -15.53
N VAL A 459 27.90 13.92 -15.41
CA VAL A 459 28.37 12.56 -15.12
C VAL A 459 27.82 11.66 -16.22
N ALA A 460 28.71 11.04 -17.00
CA ALA A 460 28.30 10.03 -17.97
C ALA A 460 27.68 8.84 -17.22
N VAL A 461 26.54 8.36 -17.72
CA VAL A 461 25.82 7.21 -17.15
C VAL A 461 25.57 6.16 -18.22
N ARG A 462 25.37 4.93 -17.78
CA ARG A 462 24.97 3.86 -18.70
C ARG A 462 23.51 4.09 -19.11
N ASN A 463 23.19 3.78 -20.37
CA ASN A 463 21.80 3.82 -20.84
C ASN A 463 21.40 2.47 -21.43
N THR A 464 20.46 1.78 -20.79
CA THR A 464 19.94 0.51 -21.32
C THR A 464 19.13 0.69 -22.61
N LEU A 465 18.67 1.92 -22.91
CA LEU A 465 18.05 2.26 -24.20
C LEU A 465 19.07 2.43 -25.34
N GLY A 466 20.38 2.42 -25.03
CA GLY A 466 21.46 2.70 -25.98
C GLY A 466 21.81 4.19 -26.09
N GLY A 467 22.92 4.47 -26.78
CA GLY A 467 23.45 5.83 -26.97
C GLY A 467 24.16 6.41 -25.74
N SER A 468 24.75 7.60 -25.91
CA SER A 468 25.35 8.37 -24.81
C SER A 468 24.28 9.01 -23.94
N ALA A 469 24.48 8.96 -22.63
CA ALA A 469 23.58 9.55 -21.65
C ALA A 469 24.35 10.21 -20.51
N TRP A 470 23.73 11.24 -19.94
CA TRP A 470 24.32 12.08 -18.91
C TRP A 470 23.35 12.26 -17.76
N ARG A 471 23.87 12.14 -16.55
CA ARG A 471 23.24 12.70 -15.35
C ARG A 471 23.85 14.06 -15.07
N ILE A 472 22.97 15.03 -14.85
CA ILE A 472 23.32 16.45 -14.78
C ILE A 472 22.90 16.96 -13.41
N GLN A 473 23.79 17.67 -12.72
CA GLN A 473 23.46 18.39 -11.49
C GLN A 473 23.80 19.86 -11.66
N PHE A 474 22.88 20.76 -11.28
CA PHE A 474 23.07 22.20 -11.45
C PHE A 474 22.25 23.00 -10.43
N SER A 475 22.54 24.28 -10.30
CA SER A 475 21.74 25.26 -9.55
C SER A 475 20.90 26.09 -10.53
N ALA A 476 19.63 26.33 -10.19
CA ALA A 476 18.73 27.17 -10.98
C ALA A 476 17.58 27.68 -10.11
N GLN A 477 17.11 28.89 -10.36
CA GLN A 477 16.01 29.51 -9.64
C GLN A 477 14.70 29.34 -10.40
N SER A 478 13.98 28.25 -10.13
CA SER A 478 12.64 28.02 -10.66
C SER A 478 11.77 27.31 -9.62
N ARG A 479 10.46 27.57 -9.69
CA ARG A 479 9.42 26.85 -8.92
C ARG A 479 8.70 25.80 -9.77
N ALA A 480 9.10 25.61 -11.02
CA ALA A 480 8.51 24.63 -11.90
C ALA A 480 8.73 23.21 -11.35
N PRO A 481 7.79 22.28 -11.57
CA PRO A 481 8.01 20.89 -11.18
C PRO A 481 9.10 20.22 -12.01
N ARG A 482 9.32 20.69 -13.24
CA ARG A 482 10.34 20.20 -14.18
C ARG A 482 10.87 21.35 -15.04
N LEU A 483 12.07 21.14 -15.58
CA LEU A 483 12.67 22.00 -16.60
C LEU A 483 13.06 21.14 -17.80
N VAL A 484 12.95 21.71 -19.00
CA VAL A 484 13.55 21.15 -20.20
C VAL A 484 15.01 21.57 -20.25
N LEU A 485 15.91 20.63 -20.51
CA LEU A 485 17.32 20.92 -20.73
C LEU A 485 17.56 21.11 -22.21
N GLN A 486 18.34 22.13 -22.56
CA GLN A 486 18.69 22.46 -23.94
C GLN A 486 20.20 22.64 -24.09
N CYS A 487 20.72 22.35 -25.28
CA CYS A 487 22.08 22.67 -25.68
C CYS A 487 22.03 23.29 -27.07
N GLY A 488 22.53 24.53 -27.22
CA GLY A 488 22.50 25.26 -28.50
C GLY A 488 21.08 25.42 -29.06
N GLY A 489 20.09 25.67 -28.20
CA GLY A 489 18.67 25.83 -28.57
C GLY A 489 17.93 24.53 -28.90
N ARG A 490 18.59 23.36 -28.84
CA ARG A 490 17.96 22.05 -29.06
C ARG A 490 17.61 21.40 -27.73
N PRO A 491 16.39 20.87 -27.53
CA PRO A 491 16.07 20.12 -26.33
C PRO A 491 16.83 18.79 -26.31
N VAL A 492 17.45 18.49 -25.16
CA VAL A 492 18.32 17.32 -24.98
C VAL A 492 17.93 16.46 -23.78
N GLY A 493 17.09 16.96 -22.88
CA GLY A 493 16.73 16.24 -21.67
C GLY A 493 15.73 16.94 -20.77
N LEU A 494 15.54 16.39 -19.57
CA LEU A 494 14.62 16.92 -18.54
C LEU A 494 15.30 16.96 -17.18
N ALA A 495 14.89 17.90 -16.34
CA ALA A 495 15.35 18.04 -14.96
C ALA A 495 14.20 18.19 -13.97
N MET A 496 14.45 17.81 -12.72
CA MET A 496 13.55 17.97 -11.58
C MET A 496 14.30 18.56 -10.38
N PRO A 497 13.61 19.26 -9.47
CA PRO A 497 14.23 19.78 -8.25
C PRO A 497 14.54 18.63 -7.26
N LEU A 498 15.72 18.66 -6.66
CA LEU A 498 16.18 17.72 -5.64
C LEU A 498 17.03 18.45 -4.58
N ALA A 499 16.52 18.52 -3.35
CA ALA A 499 17.24 19.06 -2.18
C ALA A 499 17.86 20.46 -2.39
N GLY A 500 17.12 21.38 -3.02
CA GLY A 500 17.58 22.75 -3.28
C GLY A 500 18.50 22.90 -4.49
N ARG A 501 18.81 21.80 -5.19
CA ARG A 501 19.49 21.77 -6.49
C ARG A 501 18.55 21.18 -7.54
N TRP A 502 19.02 21.14 -8.78
CA TRP A 502 18.37 20.44 -9.88
C TRP A 502 19.18 19.21 -10.27
N VAL A 503 18.47 18.12 -10.56
CA VAL A 503 19.03 16.92 -11.17
C VAL A 503 18.30 16.65 -12.46
N GLY A 504 19.03 16.36 -13.52
CA GLY A 504 18.48 16.08 -14.83
C GLY A 504 19.18 14.94 -15.54
N TRP A 505 18.57 14.53 -16.64
CA TRP A 505 19.05 13.48 -17.53
C TRP A 505 18.93 13.97 -18.96
N ALA A 506 19.94 13.66 -19.76
CA ALA A 506 19.98 14.01 -21.18
C ALA A 506 20.64 12.89 -21.98
N THR A 507 20.35 12.84 -23.27
CA THR A 507 20.97 11.91 -24.23
C THR A 507 21.76 12.67 -25.30
N GLY A 508 22.74 12.01 -25.92
CA GLY A 508 23.53 12.57 -27.00
C GLY A 508 24.85 13.18 -26.52
N GLU A 509 25.57 13.85 -27.43
CA GLU A 509 26.77 14.60 -27.09
C GLU A 509 26.38 15.90 -26.35
N LEU A 510 27.02 16.14 -25.21
CA LEU A 510 26.67 17.26 -24.33
C LEU A 510 27.94 17.90 -23.78
N ASP A 511 28.01 19.22 -23.83
CA ASP A 511 29.01 20.03 -23.14
C ASP A 511 28.32 20.89 -22.07
N ALA A 512 28.99 21.12 -20.94
CA ALA A 512 28.49 21.95 -19.86
C ALA A 512 28.33 23.41 -20.31
N SER A 513 29.15 23.87 -21.26
CA SER A 513 29.17 25.26 -21.74
C SER A 513 27.90 25.67 -22.52
N CYS A 514 27.23 24.71 -23.17
CA CYS A 514 26.04 24.97 -23.98
C CYS A 514 24.73 24.76 -23.22
N LEU A 515 24.80 24.25 -21.98
CA LEU A 515 23.62 23.79 -21.25
C LEU A 515 22.79 24.97 -20.75
N GLU A 516 21.52 24.98 -21.15
CA GLU A 516 20.51 25.91 -20.66
C GLU A 516 19.31 25.13 -20.11
N ALA A 517 18.56 25.74 -19.21
CA ALA A 517 17.29 25.20 -18.72
C ALA A 517 16.13 26.07 -19.19
N LEU A 518 15.03 25.46 -19.59
CA LEU A 518 13.83 26.12 -20.06
C LEU A 518 12.64 25.73 -19.18
N GLN A 519 11.94 26.73 -18.67
CA GLN A 519 10.66 26.57 -17.98
C GLN A 519 9.52 26.79 -18.97
N LEU A 520 8.70 25.76 -19.20
CA LEU A 520 7.46 25.91 -19.96
C LEU A 520 6.38 26.57 -19.07
N ARG A 521 5.59 27.49 -19.64
CA ARG A 521 4.52 28.23 -18.95
C ARG A 521 3.14 27.66 -19.19
#